data_AF-A0A8B5VVU6-F1
#
_entry.id   AF-A0A8B5VVU6-F1
#
_cell.length_a   1.000
_cell.length_b   1.000
_cell.length_c   1.000
_cell.angle_alpha   90.00
_cell.angle_beta   90.00
_cell.angle_gamma   90.00
#
_symmetry.space_group_name_H-M   'P 1'
#
loop_
_entity.id
_entity.type
_entity.pdbx_description
1 polymer ?
#
loop_
_entity_poly.entity_id
_entity_poly.type
_entity_poly.pdbx_seq_one_letter_code
_entity_poly.pdbx_strand_id
1 'polypeptide(L)'
;MNQTALMILLMVLLLAGACCLFYYIFSLIMLDAKSRGIKNPKFWSLIATGGQNGGGLLLYLFARRKTTSLMKPAEVEKFLQLKRKIYCLLAVLFVLFLAFAAIIFRLN
;
A
#
# COMPACT_ATOMS: atom_id res chain seq x y z
N MET A 1 -23.90 16.45 13.85
CA MET A 1 -23.65 15.76 12.56
C MET A 1 -24.41 14.44 12.60
N ASN A 2 -25.23 14.13 11.59
CA ASN A 2 -26.02 12.89 11.58
C ASN A 2 -25.09 11.66 11.48
N GLN A 3 -25.45 10.55 12.14
CA GLN A 3 -24.64 9.33 12.13
C GLN A 3 -24.36 8.81 10.71
N THR A 4 -25.31 8.96 9.79
CA THR A 4 -25.15 8.64 8.37
C THR A 4 -24.06 9.49 7.70
N ALA A 5 -24.02 10.79 7.97
CA ALA A 5 -22.99 11.69 7.45
C ALA A 5 -21.59 11.33 8.00
N LEU A 6 -21.50 10.92 9.26
CA LEU A 6 -20.25 10.40 9.85
C LEU A 6 -19.75 9.13 9.15
N MET A 7 -20.65 8.18 8.87
CA MET A 7 -20.27 6.95 8.14
C MET A 7 -19.78 7.23 6.73
N ILE A 8 -20.48 8.11 6.00
CA ILE A 8 -20.06 8.52 4.64
C ILE A 8 -18.67 9.16 4.67
N LEU A 9 -18.44 10.06 5.63
CA LEU A 9 -17.13 10.71 5.80
C LEU A 9 -16.01 9.69 6.04
N LEU A 10 -16.21 8.76 6.99
CA LEU A 10 -15.24 7.71 7.30
C LEU A 10 -14.97 6.81 6.09
N MET A 11 -16.01 6.46 5.32
CA MET A 11 -15.86 5.63 4.13
C MET A 11 -15.05 6.34 3.03
N VAL A 12 -15.26 7.63 2.83
CA VAL A 12 -14.44 8.45 1.92
C VAL A 12 -12.98 8.49 2.38
N LEU A 13 -12.73 8.66 3.68
CA LEU A 13 -11.37 8.67 4.24
C LEU A 13 -10.67 7.31 4.08
N LEU A 14 -11.39 6.21 4.34
CA LEU A 14 -10.88 4.85 4.14
C LEU A 14 -10.53 4.59 2.66
N LEU A 15 -11.40 5.01 1.74
CA LEU A 15 -11.15 4.86 0.31
C LEU A 15 -9.93 5.69 -0.14
N ALA A 16 -9.83 6.95 0.30
CA ALA A 16 -8.69 7.80 0.00
C ALA A 16 -7.38 7.20 0.54
N GLY A 17 -7.39 6.70 1.77
CA GLY A 17 -6.23 6.04 2.36
C GLY A 17 -5.87 4.74 1.63
N ALA A 18 -6.84 3.95 1.17
CA ALA A 18 -6.59 2.76 0.34
C ALA A 18 -5.91 3.13 -0.99
N CYS A 19 -6.36 4.20 -1.66
CA CYS A 19 -5.73 4.72 -2.88
C CYS A 19 -4.27 5.16 -2.63
N CYS A 20 -4.02 5.89 -1.54
CA CYS A 20 -2.66 6.28 -1.15
C CYS A 20 -1.77 5.07 -0.84
N LEU A 21 -2.31 4.06 -0.15
CA LEU A 21 -1.59 2.84 0.18
C LEU A 21 -1.20 2.06 -1.07
N PHE A 22 -2.13 1.93 -2.03
CA PHE A 22 -1.87 1.36 -3.34
C PHE A 22 -0.71 2.09 -4.03
N TYR A 23 -0.73 3.42 -4.07
CA TYR A 23 0.33 4.22 -4.69
C TYR A 23 1.70 4.03 -4.01
N TYR A 24 1.76 3.99 -2.68
CA TYR A 24 3.02 3.82 -1.96
C TYR A 24 3.60 2.42 -2.14
N ILE A 25 2.78 1.37 -2.08
CA ILE A 25 3.23 -0.02 -2.33
C ILE A 25 3.69 -0.16 -3.78
N PHE A 26 2.92 0.36 -4.74
CA PHE A 26 3.31 0.39 -6.14
C PHE A 26 4.69 1.05 -6.33
N SER A 27 4.89 2.22 -5.71
CA SER A 27 6.14 2.99 -5.83
C SER A 27 7.32 2.26 -5.17
N LEU A 28 7.08 1.58 -4.05
CA LEU A 28 8.08 0.78 -3.35
C LEU A 28 8.58 -0.38 -4.21
N ILE A 29 7.65 -1.11 -4.83
CA ILE A 29 7.94 -2.24 -5.71
C ILE A 29 8.60 -1.76 -6.99
N MET A 30 8.18 -0.62 -7.53
CA MET A 30 8.80 -0.03 -8.72
C MET A 30 10.26 0.32 -8.47
N LEU A 31 10.58 0.87 -7.29
CA LEU A 31 11.94 1.20 -6.90
C LEU A 31 12.80 -0.06 -6.70
N ASP A 32 12.27 -1.08 -6.03
CA ASP A 32 12.97 -2.37 -5.86
C ASP A 32 13.23 -3.05 -7.21
N ALA A 33 12.21 -3.13 -8.08
CA ALA A 33 12.33 -3.73 -9.42
C ALA A 33 13.35 -3.00 -10.31
N LYS A 34 13.36 -1.66 -10.27
CA LYS A 34 14.37 -0.84 -10.96
C LYS A 34 15.78 -1.11 -10.44
N SER A 35 15.96 -1.14 -9.12
CA SER A 35 17.28 -1.40 -8.51
C SER A 35 17.84 -2.78 -8.88
N ARG A 36 16.97 -3.73 -9.23
CA ARG A 36 17.31 -5.11 -9.56
C ARG A 36 17.42 -5.37 -11.06
N GLY A 37 17.24 -4.35 -11.91
CA GLY A 37 17.29 -4.50 -13.37
C GLY A 37 16.18 -5.37 -13.96
N ILE A 38 15.05 -5.55 -13.26
CA ILE A 38 13.93 -6.37 -13.74
C ILE A 38 13.26 -5.66 -14.92
N LYS A 39 13.06 -6.38 -16.04
CA LYS A 39 12.34 -5.87 -17.21
C LYS A 39 10.93 -5.43 -16.84
N ASN A 40 10.49 -4.27 -17.34
CA ASN A 40 9.16 -3.69 -17.13
C ASN A 40 8.77 -3.53 -15.65
N PRO A 41 9.50 -2.71 -14.86
CA PRO A 41 9.25 -2.54 -13.42
C PRO A 41 7.84 -2.04 -13.10
N LYS A 42 7.22 -1.24 -13.98
CA LYS A 42 5.82 -0.77 -13.83
C LYS A 42 4.83 -1.93 -13.86
N PHE A 43 5.01 -2.88 -14.77
CA PHE A 43 4.13 -4.06 -14.90
C PHE A 43 4.17 -4.91 -13.63
N TRP A 44 5.37 -5.21 -13.14
CA TRP A 44 5.55 -5.95 -11.89
C TRP A 44 4.94 -5.22 -10.69
N SER A 45 5.03 -3.90 -10.66
CA SER A 45 4.44 -3.09 -9.59
C SER A 45 2.92 -3.11 -9.64
N LEU A 46 2.31 -3.08 -10.83
CA LEU A 46 0.86 -3.22 -10.99
C LEU A 46 0.38 -4.61 -10.56
N ILE A 47 1.02 -5.68 -11.05
CA ILE A 47 0.66 -7.05 -10.68
C ILE A 47 0.80 -7.26 -9.18
N ALA A 48 1.91 -6.81 -8.60
CA ALA A 48 2.18 -7.03 -7.19
C ALA A 48 1.22 -6.28 -6.26
N THR A 49 0.72 -5.13 -6.69
CA THR A 49 -0.22 -4.32 -5.89
C THR A 49 -1.69 -4.64 -6.21
N GLY A 50 -1.98 -5.23 -7.36
CA GLY A 50 -3.32 -5.35 -7.95
C GLY A 50 -4.09 -6.65 -7.70
N GLY A 51 -3.99 -7.29 -6.53
CA GLY A 51 -4.73 -8.52 -6.24
C GLY A 51 -5.15 -8.67 -4.78
N GLN A 52 -6.34 -9.27 -4.54
CA GLN A 52 -6.92 -9.38 -3.19
C GLN A 52 -6.18 -10.36 -2.26
N ASN A 53 -5.61 -11.43 -2.80
CA ASN A 53 -4.94 -12.49 -2.01
C ASN A 53 -3.41 -12.35 -1.97
N GLY A 54 -2.84 -11.24 -2.44
CA GLY A 54 -1.39 -11.06 -2.52
C GLY A 54 -0.66 -11.97 -3.52
N GLY A 55 -1.38 -12.74 -4.36
CA GLY A 55 -0.78 -13.65 -5.34
C GLY A 55 0.15 -12.94 -6.34
N GLY A 56 -0.20 -11.73 -6.76
CA GLY A 56 0.68 -10.92 -7.60
C GLY A 56 1.97 -10.50 -6.89
N LEU A 57 1.92 -10.21 -5.59
CA LEU A 57 3.10 -9.91 -4.78
C LEU A 57 3.98 -11.15 -4.67
N LEU A 58 3.39 -12.32 -4.41
CA LEU A 58 4.12 -13.60 -4.39
C LEU A 58 4.81 -13.86 -5.74
N LEU A 59 4.10 -13.66 -6.85
CA LEU A 59 4.67 -13.81 -8.19
C LEU A 59 5.86 -12.87 -8.42
N TYR A 60 5.76 -11.62 -7.97
CA TYR A 60 6.87 -10.68 -8.01
C TYR A 60 8.06 -11.13 -7.15
N LEU A 61 7.81 -11.63 -5.94
CA LEU A 61 8.86 -12.15 -5.06
C LEU A 61 9.60 -13.33 -5.69
N PHE A 62 8.88 -14.24 -6.37
CA PHE A 62 9.48 -15.31 -7.15
C PHE A 62 10.31 -14.79 -8.32
N ALA A 63 9.81 -13.80 -9.06
CA ALA A 63 10.52 -13.21 -10.20
C ALA A 63 11.84 -12.54 -9.78
N ARG A 64 11.88 -11.86 -8.62
CA ARG A 64 13.07 -11.17 -8.14
C ARG A 64 14.09 -12.07 -7.40
N ARG A 65 13.79 -13.35 -7.18
CA ARG A 65 14.61 -14.22 -6.30
C ARG A 65 16.07 -14.40 -6.76
N LYS A 66 16.34 -14.29 -8.07
CA LYS A 66 17.68 -14.46 -8.67
C LYS A 66 18.35 -13.12 -9.02
N THR A 67 17.84 -12.00 -8.52
CA THR A 67 18.40 -10.67 -8.79
C THR A 67 19.07 -10.08 -7.55
N THR A 68 20.11 -9.28 -7.78
CA THR A 68 20.77 -8.50 -6.74
C THR A 68 20.27 -7.07 -6.80
N SER A 69 19.94 -6.48 -5.65
CA SER A 69 19.57 -5.06 -5.60
C SER A 69 20.83 -4.20 -5.68
N LEU A 70 20.87 -3.28 -6.64
CA LEU A 70 21.94 -2.31 -6.85
C LEU A 70 21.49 -0.91 -6.43
N MET A 71 20.70 -0.84 -5.35
CA MET A 71 20.08 0.40 -4.89
C MET A 71 21.14 1.37 -4.36
N LYS A 72 21.13 2.61 -4.84
CA LYS A 72 22.05 3.67 -4.37
C LYS A 72 21.64 4.19 -2.99
N PRO A 73 22.54 4.81 -2.21
CA PRO A 73 22.19 5.34 -0.87
C PRO A 73 20.96 6.26 -0.87
N ALA A 74 20.84 7.16 -1.87
CA ALA A 74 19.68 8.03 -2.02
C ALA A 74 18.37 7.28 -2.35
N GLU A 75 18.46 6.14 -3.03
CA GLU A 75 17.30 5.29 -3.32
C GLU A 75 16.92 4.45 -2.09
N VAL A 76 17.89 3.98 -1.31
CA VAL A 76 17.65 3.31 -0.03
C VAL A 76 16.89 4.23 0.92
N GLU A 77 17.28 5.50 1.00
CA GLU A 77 16.56 6.48 1.82
C GLU A 77 15.11 6.64 1.35
N LYS A 78 14.87 6.82 0.05
CA LYS A 78 13.51 6.89 -0.52
C LYS A 78 12.70 5.62 -0.25
N PHE A 79 13.33 4.45 -0.32
CA PHE A 79 12.71 3.17 -0.03
C PHE A 79 12.25 3.08 1.43
N LEU A 80 13.10 3.51 2.36
CA LEU A 80 12.77 3.57 3.79
C LEU A 80 11.68 4.61 4.09
N GLN A 81 11.71 5.77 3.43
CA GLN A 81 10.67 6.78 3.52
C GLN A 81 9.30 6.22 3.07
N LEU A 82 9.26 5.48 1.96
CA LEU A 82 8.04 4.82 1.48
C LEU A 82 7.54 3.77 2.46
N LYS A 83 8.42 2.93 3.01
CA LYS A 83 8.05 1.96 4.07
C LYS A 83 7.42 2.65 5.27
N ARG A 84 8.02 3.73 5.76
CA ARG A 84 7.48 4.50 6.88
C ARG A 84 6.10 5.07 6.55
N LYS A 85 5.91 5.65 5.35
CA LYS A 85 4.60 6.14 4.90
C LYS A 85 3.55 5.03 4.87
N ILE A 86 3.91 3.83 4.40
CA ILE A 86 3.02 2.66 4.40
C ILE A 86 2.62 2.27 5.82
N TYR A 87 3.57 2.15 6.75
CA TYR A 87 3.26 1.78 8.13
C TYR A 87 2.40 2.83 8.85
N CYS A 88 2.73 4.12 8.71
CA CYS A 88 1.93 5.20 9.27
C CYS A 88 0.51 5.20 8.71
N LEU A 89 0.36 5.03 7.40
CA LEU A 89 -0.95 5.02 6.75
C LEU A 89 -1.78 3.79 7.14
N LEU A 90 -1.16 2.62 7.28
CA LEU A 90 -1.81 1.42 7.80
C LEU A 90 -2.36 1.64 9.22
N ALA A 91 -1.57 2.27 10.11
CA ALA A 91 -2.03 2.60 11.45
C ALA A 91 -3.24 3.56 11.44
N VAL A 92 -3.21 4.59 10.59
CA VAL A 92 -4.33 5.53 10.42
C VAL A 92 -5.58 4.81 9.88
N LEU A 93 -5.44 3.99 8.84
CA LEU A 93 -6.54 3.21 8.27
C LEU A 93 -7.15 2.25 9.28
N PHE A 94 -6.32 1.62 10.12
CA PHE A 94 -6.79 0.74 11.18
C PHE A 94 -7.65 1.48 12.21
N VAL A 95 -7.21 2.67 12.66
CA VAL A 95 -8.01 3.50 13.59
C VAL A 95 -9.32 3.95 12.95
N LEU A 96 -9.29 4.39 11.68
CA LEU A 96 -10.50 4.77 10.94
C LEU A 96 -11.47 3.60 10.80
N PHE A 97 -10.96 2.39 10.55
CA PHE A 97 -11.76 1.18 10.47
C PHE A 97 -12.43 0.84 11.81
N LEU A 98 -11.70 0.92 12.93
CA LEU A 98 -12.26 0.72 14.26
C LEU A 98 -13.35 1.74 14.59
N ALA A 99 -13.14 3.01 14.24
CA ALA A 99 -14.15 4.06 14.42
C ALA A 99 -15.41 3.78 13.58
N PHE A 100 -15.23 3.35 12.33
CA PHE A 100 -16.33 2.97 11.45
C PHE A 100 -17.13 1.78 12.01
N ALA A 101 -16.44 0.71 12.44
CA ALA A 101 -17.07 -0.45 13.05
C ALA A 101 -17.84 -0.09 14.33
N ALA A 102 -17.25 0.74 15.21
CA ALA A 102 -17.90 1.17 16.45
C ALA A 102 -19.21 1.95 16.20
N ILE A 103 -19.27 2.74 15.12
CA ILE A 103 -20.50 3.46 14.75
C ILE A 103 -21.57 2.48 14.25
N ILE A 104 -21.19 1.47 13.45
CA ILE A 104 -22.11 0.42 13.00
C ILE A 104 -22.70 -0.33 14.19
N PHE A 105 -21.87 -0.76 15.15
CA PHE A 105 -22.36 -1.45 16.35
C PHE A 105 -23.23 -0.58 17.26
N ARG A 106 -23.11 0.75 17.19
CA ARG A 106 -24.02 1.67 17.89
C ARG A 106 -25.36 1.88 17.18
N LEU A 107 -25.43 1.58 15.88
CA LEU A 107 -26.65 1.74 15.07
C LEU A 107 -27.57 0.52 15.14
N ASN A 108 -27.03 -0.62 15.58
CA ASN A 108 -27.70 -1.91 15.65
C ASN A 108 -28.04 -2.28 17.10
#